data_AF-A0A1F6V8F7-F1
#
_entry.id   AF-A0A1F6V8F7-F1
#
_cell.length_a   1.000
_cell.length_b   1.000
_cell.length_c   1.000
_cell.angle_alpha   90.00
_cell.angle_beta   90.00
_cell.angle_gamma   90.00
#
_symmetry.space_group_name_H-M   'P 1'
#
loop_
_entity.id
_entity.type
_entity.pdbx_description
1 polymer ?
#
loop_
_entity_poly.entity_id
_entity_poly.type
_entity_poly.pdbx_seq_one_letter_code
_entity_poly.pdbx_strand_id
1 'polypeptide(L)'
;MGHPVYIIPKLGNNSRDIPTSAKEVREVIEENNLNNIIIVAHSRGGLISKYLLLHENPDKRVNGVIAIATPWHGSSMAKFFPHSAVRELSPESKIIHDIENHSEVNNKIVSIIPSFDNHVWHPKGSFLEGAMQNINAEVAGHHLVLNDKKVWNLVVEWIEKITLS
;
A
#
# COMPACT_ATOMS: atom_id res chain seq x y z
N MET A 1 -18.61 6.27 15.48
CA MET A 1 -18.07 5.02 16.07
C MET A 1 -16.59 4.98 15.76
N GLY A 2 -15.75 4.40 16.63
CA GLY A 2 -14.30 4.33 16.38
C GLY A 2 -13.91 3.06 15.64
N HIS A 3 -12.79 3.08 14.90
CA HIS A 3 -12.17 1.90 14.29
C HIS A 3 -10.98 1.45 15.16
N PRO A 4 -10.97 0.21 15.68
CA PRO A 4 -9.80 -0.33 16.36
C PRO A 4 -8.59 -0.34 15.43
N VAL A 5 -7.47 0.21 15.88
CA VAL A 5 -6.23 0.28 15.08
C VAL A 5 -5.28 -0.83 15.51
N TYR A 6 -4.88 -1.66 14.55
CA TYR A 6 -3.83 -2.66 14.72
C TYR A 6 -2.61 -2.21 13.95
N ILE A 7 -1.49 -2.05 14.65
CA ILE A 7 -0.18 -1.93 14.01
C ILE A 7 0.38 -3.34 13.76
N ILE A 8 1.33 -3.47 12.83
CA ILE A 8 1.99 -4.75 12.52
C ILE A 8 3.47 -4.69 12.94
N PRO A 9 3.81 -4.83 14.24
CA PRO A 9 5.19 -4.74 14.69
C PRO A 9 6.09 -5.84 14.11
N LYS A 10 5.49 -6.97 13.71
CA LYS A 10 6.20 -8.11 13.08
C LYS A 10 6.98 -7.70 11.82
N LEU A 11 6.51 -6.68 11.10
CA LEU A 11 7.22 -6.15 9.93
C LEU A 11 8.56 -5.48 10.30
N GLY A 12 8.77 -5.09 11.56
CA GLY A 12 10.02 -4.50 12.06
C GLY A 12 10.51 -3.33 11.19
N ASN A 13 11.76 -3.42 10.74
CA ASN A 13 12.37 -2.45 9.82
C ASN A 13 11.93 -2.62 8.35
N ASN A 14 10.92 -3.43 8.09
CA ASN A 14 10.37 -3.72 6.76
C ASN A 14 11.44 -4.19 5.76
N SER A 15 12.36 -5.05 6.22
CA SER A 15 13.57 -5.45 5.48
C SER A 15 13.46 -6.81 4.78
N ARG A 16 12.36 -7.54 4.98
CA ARG A 16 12.05 -8.79 4.26
C ARG A 16 11.43 -8.46 2.91
N ASP A 17 11.36 -9.42 1.97
CA ASP A 17 10.69 -9.23 0.68
C ASP A 17 9.17 -9.06 0.81
N ILE A 18 8.53 -8.56 -0.26
CA ILE A 18 7.08 -8.28 -0.29
C ILE A 18 6.24 -9.52 0.05
N PRO A 19 6.44 -10.70 -0.59
CA PRO A 19 5.69 -11.91 -0.27
C PRO A 19 5.79 -12.34 1.19
N THR A 20 6.99 -12.32 1.77
CA THR A 20 7.21 -12.71 3.17
C THR A 20 6.52 -11.71 4.10
N SER A 21 6.62 -10.41 3.80
CA SER A 21 5.95 -9.37 4.60
C SER A 21 4.42 -9.49 4.54
N ALA A 22 3.86 -9.87 3.39
CA ALA A 22 2.42 -10.09 3.25
C ALA A 22 1.93 -11.27 4.11
N LYS A 23 2.71 -12.35 4.19
CA LYS A 23 2.43 -13.48 5.09
C LYS A 23 2.45 -13.08 6.56
N GLU A 24 3.39 -12.24 6.97
CA GLU A 24 3.44 -11.73 8.35
C GLU A 24 2.21 -10.87 8.70
N VAL A 25 1.73 -10.05 7.75
CA VAL A 25 0.47 -9.31 7.93
C VAL A 25 -0.70 -10.29 8.05
N ARG A 26 -0.74 -11.34 7.20
CA ARG A 26 -1.76 -12.38 7.26
C ARG A 26 -1.78 -13.12 8.59
N GLU A 27 -0.62 -13.48 9.13
CA GLU A 27 -0.50 -14.13 10.44
C GLU A 27 -1.11 -13.26 11.55
N VAL A 28 -0.82 -11.94 11.56
CA VAL A 28 -1.41 -11.03 12.56
C VAL A 28 -2.93 -10.97 12.43
N ILE A 29 -3.46 -10.98 11.20
CA ILE A 29 -4.91 -11.03 10.94
C ILE A 29 -5.51 -12.30 11.54
N GLU A 30 -4.88 -13.46 11.37
CA GLU A 30 -5.37 -14.74 11.87
C GLU A 30 -5.25 -14.87 13.39
N GLU A 31 -4.09 -14.52 13.96
CA GLU A 31 -3.82 -14.57 15.41
C GLU A 31 -4.80 -13.72 16.21
N ASN A 32 -5.22 -12.58 15.67
CA ASN A 32 -6.17 -11.68 16.31
C ASN A 32 -7.62 -11.92 15.84
N ASN A 33 -7.85 -12.94 15.01
CA ASN A 33 -9.13 -13.27 14.39
C ASN A 33 -9.85 -12.06 13.78
N LEU A 34 -9.09 -11.21 13.09
CA LEU A 34 -9.61 -9.97 12.51
C LEU A 34 -10.41 -10.29 11.23
N ASN A 35 -11.48 -9.52 11.01
CA ASN A 35 -12.36 -9.60 9.84
C ASN A 35 -12.85 -8.18 9.49
N ASN A 36 -13.32 -7.97 8.27
CA ASN A 36 -13.77 -6.66 7.77
C ASN A 36 -12.70 -5.56 7.90
N ILE A 37 -11.48 -5.89 7.50
CA ILE A 37 -10.29 -5.08 7.71
C ILE A 37 -10.10 -4.10 6.55
N ILE A 38 -9.68 -2.88 6.88
CA ILE A 38 -9.14 -1.93 5.92
C ILE A 38 -7.68 -1.71 6.27
N ILE A 39 -6.78 -1.93 5.32
CA ILE A 39 -5.35 -1.68 5.53
C ILE A 39 -5.04 -0.24 5.12
N VAL A 40 -4.43 0.53 6.01
CA VAL A 40 -3.83 1.82 5.67
C VAL A 40 -2.32 1.61 5.56
N ALA A 41 -1.75 1.89 4.39
CA ALA A 41 -0.35 1.61 4.12
C ALA A 41 0.35 2.76 3.41
N HIS A 42 1.65 2.91 3.65
CA HIS A 42 2.50 3.90 3.00
C HIS A 42 3.59 3.22 2.18
N SER A 43 3.91 3.79 1.02
CA SER A 43 5.06 3.37 0.22
C SER A 43 5.04 1.87 -0.08
N ARG A 44 6.14 1.16 0.17
CA ARG A 44 6.27 -0.30 0.06
C ARG A 44 5.13 -1.07 0.74
N GLY A 45 4.55 -0.55 1.83
CA GLY A 45 3.40 -1.16 2.51
C GLY A 45 2.19 -1.33 1.59
N GLY A 46 1.97 -0.44 0.62
CA GLY A 46 0.88 -0.60 -0.34
C GLY A 46 1.09 -1.79 -1.28
N LEU A 47 2.33 -2.05 -1.70
CA LEU A 47 2.68 -3.23 -2.50
C LEU A 47 2.50 -4.53 -1.70
N ILE A 48 2.92 -4.53 -0.43
CA ILE A 48 2.68 -5.65 0.50
C ILE A 48 1.18 -5.92 0.63
N SER A 49 0.39 -4.86 0.77
CA SER A 49 -1.07 -4.95 0.92
C SER A 49 -1.76 -5.45 -0.35
N LYS A 50 -1.32 -5.00 -1.53
CA LYS A 50 -1.84 -5.50 -2.81
C LYS A 50 -1.46 -6.97 -3.03
N TYR A 51 -0.23 -7.36 -2.70
CA TYR A 51 0.18 -8.77 -2.74
C TYR A 51 -0.67 -9.62 -1.80
N LEU A 52 -0.94 -9.15 -0.58
CA LEU A 52 -1.85 -9.83 0.35
C LEU A 52 -3.25 -9.99 -0.24
N LEU A 53 -3.81 -8.94 -0.86
CA LEU A 53 -5.12 -9.02 -1.51
C LEU A 53 -5.17 -10.08 -2.61
N LEU A 54 -4.10 -10.23 -3.38
CA LEU A 54 -3.98 -11.18 -4.49
C LEU A 54 -3.82 -12.62 -4.01
N HIS A 55 -2.98 -12.85 -2.99
CA HIS A 55 -2.48 -14.20 -2.68
C HIS A 55 -2.81 -14.70 -1.27
N GLU A 56 -3.01 -13.80 -0.31
CA GLU A 56 -3.11 -14.15 1.12
C GLU A 56 -4.50 -13.75 1.72
N ASN A 57 -5.49 -13.47 0.86
CA ASN A 57 -6.85 -13.07 1.27
C ASN A 57 -7.98 -13.96 0.68
N PRO A 58 -7.88 -15.30 0.66
CA PRO A 58 -8.89 -16.17 0.06
C PRO A 58 -10.25 -16.14 0.79
N ASP A 59 -10.23 -15.88 2.09
CA ASP A 59 -11.40 -15.75 2.95
C ASP A 59 -11.95 -14.32 3.02
N LYS A 60 -11.37 -13.39 2.25
CA LYS A 60 -11.84 -12.00 2.10
C LYS A 60 -11.94 -11.24 3.43
N ARG A 61 -11.03 -11.49 4.38
CA ARG A 61 -10.94 -10.74 5.64
C ARG A 61 -10.58 -9.27 5.43
N VAL A 62 -9.82 -8.96 4.38
CA VAL A 62 -9.46 -7.59 4.00
C VAL A 62 -10.41 -7.09 2.90
N ASN A 63 -11.15 -6.03 3.23
CA ASN A 63 -12.17 -5.42 2.39
C ASN A 63 -11.60 -4.34 1.48
N GLY A 64 -10.54 -3.65 1.91
CA GLY A 64 -9.91 -2.61 1.10
C GLY A 64 -8.55 -2.17 1.62
N VAL A 65 -7.86 -1.40 0.78
CA VAL A 65 -6.56 -0.81 1.08
C VAL A 65 -6.61 0.68 0.77
N ILE A 66 -6.16 1.51 1.70
CA ILE A 66 -5.87 2.93 1.48
C ILE A 66 -4.36 3.08 1.47
N ALA A 67 -3.81 3.35 0.30
CA ALA A 67 -2.39 3.35 0.03
C ALA A 67 -1.89 4.79 -0.22
N ILE A 68 -0.86 5.21 0.50
CA ILE A 68 -0.31 6.57 0.44
C ILE A 68 1.08 6.51 -0.18
N ALA A 69 1.31 7.25 -1.27
CA ALA A 69 2.61 7.35 -1.94
C ALA A 69 3.22 5.99 -2.33
N THR A 70 2.38 5.02 -2.73
CA THR A 70 2.85 3.69 -3.10
C THR A 70 3.46 3.67 -4.50
N PRO A 71 4.67 3.09 -4.70
CA PRO A 71 5.28 2.94 -6.01
C PRO A 71 4.72 1.73 -6.76
N TRP A 72 3.48 1.81 -7.27
CA TRP A 72 2.81 0.68 -7.96
C TRP A 72 3.61 0.15 -9.15
N HIS A 73 4.32 1.05 -9.83
CA HIS A 73 5.14 0.78 -11.00
C HIS A 73 6.64 0.64 -10.68
N GLY A 74 6.95 0.47 -9.39
CA GLY A 74 8.31 0.57 -8.87
C GLY A 74 8.84 2.00 -8.90
N SER A 75 10.12 2.14 -8.59
CA SER A 75 10.85 3.41 -8.62
C SER A 75 12.23 3.21 -9.22
N SER A 76 12.56 3.97 -10.26
CA SER A 76 13.90 3.92 -10.87
C SER A 76 15.03 4.21 -9.86
N MET A 77 14.75 4.96 -8.79
CA MET A 77 15.70 5.23 -7.72
C MET A 77 16.11 3.96 -6.95
N ALA A 78 15.24 2.94 -6.89
CA ALA A 78 15.46 1.71 -6.14
C ALA A 78 16.76 0.98 -6.52
N LYS A 79 17.21 1.13 -7.78
CA LYS A 79 18.44 0.53 -8.32
C LYS A 79 19.71 1.03 -7.63
N PHE A 80 19.68 2.22 -7.05
CA PHE A 80 20.84 2.84 -6.41
C PHE A 80 20.99 2.42 -4.94
N PHE A 81 20.05 1.67 -4.39
CA PHE A 81 20.10 1.23 -3.00
C PHE A 81 20.71 -0.19 -2.87
N PRO A 82 21.66 -0.40 -1.95
CA PRO A 82 22.31 -1.70 -1.78
C PRO A 82 21.41 -2.76 -1.11
N HIS A 83 20.36 -2.33 -0.41
CA HIS A 83 19.48 -3.21 0.37
C HIS A 83 18.50 -3.98 -0.53
N SER A 84 18.47 -5.31 -0.40
CA SER A 84 17.65 -6.21 -1.23
C SER A 84 16.16 -5.85 -1.24
N ALA A 85 15.58 -5.52 -0.09
CA ALA A 85 14.18 -5.12 0.06
C ALA A 85 13.82 -3.77 -0.61
N VAL A 86 14.81 -2.92 -0.89
CA VAL A 86 14.58 -1.71 -1.69
C VAL A 86 14.76 -2.02 -3.16
N ARG A 87 15.73 -2.87 -3.53
CA ARG A 87 15.95 -3.28 -4.94
C ARG A 87 14.76 -4.00 -5.56
N GLU A 88 13.98 -4.75 -4.79
CA GLU A 88 12.74 -5.35 -5.30
C GLU A 88 11.68 -4.32 -5.73
N LEU A 89 11.84 -3.04 -5.36
CA LEU A 89 11.01 -1.95 -5.84
C LEU A 89 11.48 -1.39 -7.20
N SER A 90 12.51 -1.97 -7.81
CA SER A 90 12.91 -1.60 -9.17
C SER A 90 11.77 -1.89 -10.16
N PRO A 91 11.51 -1.02 -11.16
CA PRO A 91 10.49 -1.25 -12.17
C PRO A 91 10.66 -2.56 -12.95
N GLU A 92 11.89 -3.07 -13.04
CA GLU A 92 12.27 -4.30 -13.73
C GLU A 92 12.24 -5.54 -12.83
N SER A 93 11.84 -5.38 -11.56
CA SER A 93 11.78 -6.51 -10.65
C SER A 93 10.60 -7.41 -11.03
N LYS A 94 10.79 -8.73 -10.86
CA LYS A 94 9.71 -9.71 -11.12
C LYS A 94 8.46 -9.42 -10.30
N ILE A 95 8.62 -8.94 -9.06
CA ILE A 95 7.50 -8.68 -8.16
C ILE A 95 6.71 -7.44 -8.58
N ILE A 96 7.36 -6.38 -9.06
CA ILE A 96 6.64 -5.21 -9.59
C ILE A 96 5.87 -5.59 -10.84
N HIS A 97 6.50 -6.31 -11.78
CA HIS A 97 5.81 -6.79 -12.98
C HIS A 97 4.63 -7.71 -12.65
N ASP A 98 4.78 -8.61 -11.69
CA ASP A 98 3.70 -9.48 -11.25
C ASP A 98 2.52 -8.66 -10.68
N ILE A 99 2.81 -7.72 -9.78
CA ILE A 99 1.80 -6.81 -9.20
C ILE A 99 1.13 -5.93 -10.26
N GLU A 100 1.86 -5.44 -11.27
CA GLU A 100 1.29 -4.63 -12.34
C GLU A 100 0.35 -5.41 -13.25
N ASN A 101 0.69 -6.66 -13.56
CA ASN A 101 -0.09 -7.51 -14.46
C ASN A 101 -1.40 -8.02 -13.83
N HIS A 102 -1.52 -7.97 -12.50
CA HIS A 102 -2.73 -8.38 -11.78
C HIS A 102 -3.52 -7.15 -11.33
N SER A 103 -4.68 -6.94 -11.96
CA SER A 103 -5.55 -5.78 -11.76
C SER A 103 -6.89 -6.11 -11.07
N GLU A 104 -7.18 -7.39 -10.88
CA GLU A 104 -8.45 -7.91 -10.36
C GLU A 104 -8.81 -7.45 -8.94
N VAL A 105 -7.83 -6.94 -8.19
CA VAL A 105 -8.03 -6.37 -6.85
C VAL A 105 -7.87 -4.85 -6.79
N ASN A 106 -7.50 -4.19 -7.90
CA ASN A 106 -7.24 -2.74 -7.89
C ASN A 106 -8.50 -1.96 -7.48
N ASN A 107 -9.69 -2.45 -7.82
CA ASN A 107 -10.97 -1.86 -7.43
C ASN A 107 -11.23 -1.87 -5.91
N LYS A 108 -10.37 -2.51 -5.10
CA LYS A 108 -10.39 -2.47 -3.62
C LYS A 108 -9.40 -1.46 -3.03
N ILE A 109 -8.69 -0.72 -3.88
CA ILE A 109 -7.55 0.12 -3.49
C ILE A 109 -7.87 1.58 -3.76
N VAL A 110 -7.69 2.42 -2.74
CA VAL A 110 -7.64 3.88 -2.87
C VAL A 110 -6.17 4.29 -2.86
N SER A 111 -5.70 4.97 -3.92
CA SER A 111 -4.34 5.47 -4.02
C SER A 111 -4.30 6.97 -3.76
N ILE A 112 -3.63 7.39 -2.68
CA ILE A 112 -3.36 8.79 -2.36
C ILE A 112 -1.98 9.15 -2.88
N ILE A 113 -1.93 10.14 -3.77
CA ILE A 113 -0.79 10.47 -4.61
C ILE A 113 -0.26 11.85 -4.20
N PRO A 114 0.95 11.97 -3.63
CA PRO A 114 1.53 13.28 -3.35
C PRO A 114 1.79 14.04 -4.65
N SER A 115 1.64 15.37 -4.63
CA SER A 115 1.88 16.24 -5.79
C SER A 115 3.34 16.20 -6.27
N PHE A 116 4.26 15.84 -5.38
CA PHE A 116 5.65 15.55 -5.69
C PHE A 116 6.20 14.48 -4.75
N ASP A 117 6.98 13.55 -5.28
CA ASP A 117 7.57 12.45 -4.52
C ASP A 117 9.07 12.33 -4.82
N ASN A 118 9.90 12.47 -3.78
CA ASN A 118 11.36 12.40 -3.90
C ASN A 118 11.91 10.95 -3.90
N HIS A 119 11.05 9.93 -3.75
CA HIS A 119 11.42 8.51 -3.73
C HIS A 119 10.73 7.66 -4.80
N VAL A 120 9.53 8.03 -5.26
CA VAL A 120 8.78 7.32 -6.31
C VAL A 120 9.07 7.95 -7.67
N TRP A 121 10.12 7.47 -8.34
CA TRP A 121 10.58 7.99 -9.61
C TRP A 121 10.07 7.15 -10.77
N HIS A 122 8.83 7.44 -11.17
CA HIS A 122 8.15 6.87 -12.31
C HIS A 122 7.20 7.92 -12.92
N PRO A 123 7.00 8.00 -14.25
CA PRO A 123 6.13 9.02 -14.86
C PRO A 123 4.68 9.01 -14.36
N LYS A 124 4.19 7.84 -13.94
CA LYS A 124 2.85 7.69 -13.35
C LYS A 124 2.81 7.93 -11.84
N GLY A 125 3.96 8.19 -11.19
CA GLY A 125 4.06 8.31 -9.73
C GLY A 125 3.38 7.14 -9.02
N SER A 126 2.43 7.47 -8.14
CA SER A 126 1.58 6.52 -7.42
C SER A 126 0.19 6.33 -8.02
N PHE A 127 -0.04 6.68 -9.28
CA PHE A 127 -1.28 6.35 -9.96
C PHE A 127 -1.43 4.83 -10.12
N LEU A 128 -2.62 4.29 -9.86
CA LEU A 128 -2.96 2.88 -10.06
C LEU A 128 -4.16 2.76 -10.99
N GLU A 129 -3.97 2.13 -12.15
CA GLU A 129 -5.05 1.88 -13.11
C GLU A 129 -6.11 0.94 -12.49
N GLY A 130 -7.40 1.26 -12.68
CA GLY A 130 -8.50 0.48 -12.10
C GLY A 130 -8.62 0.56 -10.57
N ALA A 131 -7.91 1.48 -9.91
CA ALA A 131 -8.09 1.76 -8.50
C ALA A 131 -9.55 2.16 -8.20
N MET A 132 -10.03 1.86 -6.99
CA MET A 132 -11.31 2.40 -6.49
C MET A 132 -11.32 3.92 -6.59
N GLN A 133 -10.19 4.56 -6.25
CA GLN A 133 -9.96 5.97 -6.48
C GLN A 133 -8.46 6.28 -6.54
N ASN A 134 -8.09 7.24 -7.40
CA ASN A 134 -6.79 7.91 -7.36
C ASN A 134 -6.98 9.36 -6.89
N ILE A 135 -6.36 9.76 -5.78
CA ILE A 135 -6.57 11.06 -5.14
C ILE A 135 -5.25 11.81 -5.11
N ASN A 136 -5.19 12.97 -5.74
CA ASN A 136 -4.02 13.85 -5.63
C ASN A 136 -4.07 14.62 -4.31
N ALA A 137 -2.98 14.55 -3.53
CA ALA A 137 -2.76 15.34 -2.34
C ALA A 137 -1.76 16.47 -2.66
N GLU A 138 -2.10 17.70 -2.30
CA GLU A 138 -1.24 18.89 -2.50
C GLU A 138 -0.10 18.94 -1.49
N VAL A 139 0.68 17.86 -1.41
CA VAL A 139 1.83 17.73 -0.53
C VAL A 139 3.03 17.26 -1.35
N ALA A 140 4.12 18.01 -1.25
CA ALA A 140 5.41 17.64 -1.83
C ALA A 140 6.27 16.93 -0.80
N GLY A 141 6.65 15.68 -1.07
CA GLY A 141 7.57 14.88 -0.27
C GLY A 141 6.98 13.54 0.15
N HIS A 142 7.74 12.47 -0.07
CA HIS A 142 7.29 11.09 0.12
C HIS A 142 6.82 10.77 1.54
N HIS A 143 7.51 11.32 2.55
CA HIS A 143 7.16 11.14 3.97
C HIS A 143 6.35 12.32 4.53
N LEU A 144 6.48 13.51 3.93
CA LEU A 144 5.76 14.70 4.38
C LEU A 144 4.24 14.55 4.20
N VAL A 145 3.81 13.74 3.22
CA VAL A 145 2.40 13.36 3.02
C VAL A 145 1.77 12.75 4.27
N LEU A 146 2.55 12.09 5.14
CA LEU A 146 2.04 11.49 6.39
C LEU A 146 1.86 12.51 7.51
N ASN A 147 2.40 13.72 7.40
CA ASN A 147 2.24 14.78 8.39
C ASN A 147 1.09 15.73 8.05
N ASP A 148 0.49 15.58 6.87
CA ASP A 148 -0.57 16.46 6.40
C ASP A 148 -1.94 16.02 6.93
N LYS A 149 -2.64 16.93 7.61
CA LYS A 149 -3.95 16.65 8.20
C LYS A 149 -5.03 16.39 7.15
N LYS A 150 -4.95 17.01 5.96
CA LYS A 150 -5.93 16.78 4.88
C LYS A 150 -5.79 15.36 4.35
N VAL A 151 -4.56 14.84 4.24
CA VAL A 151 -4.32 13.43 3.89
C VAL A 151 -4.97 12.50 4.90
N TRP A 152 -4.80 12.72 6.21
CA TRP A 152 -5.45 11.89 7.21
C TRP A 152 -6.98 12.03 7.22
N ASN A 153 -7.53 13.22 6.95
CA ASN A 153 -8.97 13.39 6.77
C ASN A 153 -9.47 12.56 5.58
N LEU A 154 -8.74 12.52 4.46
CA LEU A 154 -9.07 11.65 3.32
C LEU A 154 -9.01 10.17 3.71
N VAL A 155 -8.00 9.75 4.47
CA VAL A 155 -7.91 8.36 4.97
C VAL A 155 -9.16 8.00 5.78
N VAL A 156 -9.55 8.83 6.74
CA VAL A 156 -10.75 8.58 7.56
C VAL A 156 -12.02 8.56 6.72
N GLU A 157 -12.18 9.52 5.80
CA GLU A 157 -13.33 9.57 4.87
C GLU A 157 -13.45 8.27 4.06
N TRP A 158 -12.33 7.74 3.56
CA TRP A 158 -12.34 6.50 2.77
C TRP A 158 -12.51 5.25 3.61
N ILE A 159 -12.05 5.24 4.86
CA ILE A 159 -12.39 4.18 5.82
C ILE A 159 -13.92 4.09 5.96
N GLU A 160 -14.60 5.23 6.15
CA GLU A 160 -16.06 5.28 6.28
C GLU A 160 -16.76 4.81 5.00
N LYS A 161 -16.32 5.27 3.82
CA LYS A 161 -16.90 4.86 2.54
C LYS A 161 -16.79 3.35 2.28
N ILE A 162 -15.61 2.77 2.54
CA ILE A 162 -15.38 1.33 2.36
C ILE A 162 -16.16 0.51 3.40
N THR A 163 -16.36 1.04 4.60
CA THR A 163 -17.15 0.34 5.63
C THR A 163 -18.65 0.29 5.29
N LEU A 164 -19.14 1.25 4.51
CA LEU A 164 -20.57 1.38 4.17
C LEU A 164 -20.96 0.73 2.82
N SER A 165 -19.98 0.24 2.04
CA SER A 165 -20.18 -0.42 0.74
C SER A 165 -20.46 -1.92 0.88
#